data_AF-A0A944CFA3-F1
#
_entry.id   AF-A0A944CFA3-F1
#
_cell.length_a   1.000
_cell.length_b   1.000
_cell.length_c   1.000
_cell.angle_alpha   90.00
_cell.angle_beta   90.00
_cell.angle_gamma   90.00
#
_symmetry.space_group_name_H-M   'P 1'
#
loop_
_entity.id
_entity.type
_entity.pdbx_description
1 polymer ?
#
loop_
_entity_poly.entity_id
_entity_poly.type
_entity_poly.pdbx_seq_one_letter_code
_entity_poly.pdbx_strand_id
1 'polypeptide(L)'
;MPFARIFTILVGTLVLLQLPMDVTAQDIVDFHMDCHQARSNNETFICADDDLLRRDARMGELSDKLYAFLDRPARSEMEREFAEWLATRDDCEDHYHCNASMYEERIAFLEEELDHMDAPAASSWAGGVDGDGFGMVANAGIPGHNQESYPGLTIDICKSICVQRDWCKSIDFDRGNGACYVQPVAEEDVGALRTDYPGHPYDHYYYAPRLRN
;
A
#
# COMPACT_ATOMS: atom_id res chain seq x y z
N MET A 1 -64.01 51.60 23.96
CA MET A 1 -62.88 51.48 24.91
C MET A 1 -62.10 50.21 24.54
N PRO A 2 -60.85 50.29 24.07
CA PRO A 2 -60.11 49.13 23.59
C PRO A 2 -59.41 48.40 24.74
N PHE A 3 -59.54 47.07 24.78
CA PHE A 3 -58.77 46.19 25.66
C PHE A 3 -57.39 45.93 25.04
N ALA A 4 -56.33 46.31 25.77
CA ALA A 4 -54.95 46.03 25.43
C ALA A 4 -54.59 44.57 25.69
N ARG A 5 -53.91 43.94 24.74
CA ARG A 5 -53.32 42.59 24.87
C ARG A 5 -51.87 42.72 25.29
N ILE A 6 -51.51 42.15 26.44
CA ILE A 6 -50.14 41.91 26.87
C ILE A 6 -49.88 40.41 26.69
N PHE A 7 -48.91 40.04 25.86
CA PHE A 7 -48.39 38.67 25.79
C PHE A 7 -46.91 38.69 26.19
N THR A 8 -46.63 38.02 27.29
CA THR A 8 -45.31 37.84 27.91
C THR A 8 -44.46 36.87 27.09
N ILE A 9 -43.22 37.22 26.78
CA ILE A 9 -42.24 36.36 26.12
C ILE A 9 -41.59 35.47 27.20
N LEU A 10 -41.74 34.16 27.10
CA LEU A 10 -41.00 33.18 27.90
C LEU A 10 -39.75 32.76 27.12
N VAL A 11 -38.58 33.12 27.65
CA VAL A 11 -37.27 32.70 27.14
C VAL A 11 -36.96 31.32 27.75
N GLY A 12 -37.05 30.26 26.96
CA GLY A 12 -36.66 28.91 27.36
C GLY A 12 -35.16 28.69 27.16
N THR A 13 -34.44 28.41 28.23
CA THR A 13 -33.04 27.97 28.21
C THR A 13 -32.95 26.52 27.72
N LEU A 14 -32.28 26.31 26.58
CA LEU A 14 -32.00 25.00 26.00
C LEU A 14 -30.80 24.38 26.71
N VAL A 15 -31.02 23.32 27.50
CA VAL A 15 -29.95 22.51 28.09
C VAL A 15 -29.48 21.50 27.04
N LEU A 16 -28.26 21.68 26.52
CA LEU A 16 -27.61 20.73 25.63
C LEU A 16 -27.17 19.50 26.46
N LEU A 17 -27.90 18.39 26.34
CA LEU A 17 -27.43 17.07 26.77
C LEU A 17 -26.25 16.69 25.87
N GLN A 18 -25.04 16.61 26.44
CA GLN A 18 -23.90 15.99 25.78
C GLN A 18 -24.02 14.48 25.92
N LEU A 19 -24.31 13.79 24.81
CA LEU A 19 -24.22 12.33 24.73
C LEU A 19 -22.73 11.93 24.74
N PRO A 20 -22.34 10.87 25.47
CA PRO A 20 -20.98 10.34 25.39
C PRO A 20 -20.73 9.84 23.97
N MET A 21 -19.59 10.22 23.39
CA MET A 21 -19.12 9.61 22.15
C MET A 21 -18.70 8.18 22.47
N ASP A 22 -19.53 7.22 22.04
CA ASP A 22 -19.16 5.81 22.03
C ASP A 22 -17.89 5.65 21.19
N VAL A 23 -16.79 5.24 21.85
CA VAL A 23 -15.60 4.75 21.18
C VAL A 23 -16.02 3.45 20.51
N THR A 24 -16.28 3.51 19.21
CA THR A 24 -16.58 2.33 18.40
C THR A 24 -15.40 1.36 18.52
N ALA A 25 -15.66 0.11 18.90
CA ALA A 25 -14.71 -0.97 18.70
C ALA A 25 -14.24 -0.90 17.25
N GLN A 26 -12.94 -0.80 17.01
CA GLN A 26 -12.42 -0.84 15.65
C GLN A 26 -12.84 -2.18 15.06
N ASP A 27 -13.64 -2.14 14.00
CA ASP A 27 -13.88 -3.29 13.13
C ASP A 27 -12.50 -3.76 12.68
N ILE A 28 -12.02 -4.86 13.25
CA ILE A 28 -10.77 -5.47 12.83
C ILE A 28 -11.08 -6.09 11.47
N VAL A 29 -10.36 -5.66 10.43
CA VAL A 29 -10.50 -6.24 9.10
C VAL A 29 -10.11 -7.71 9.18
N ASP A 30 -11.00 -8.56 8.68
CA ASP A 30 -10.78 -10.01 8.60
C ASP A 30 -10.21 -10.35 7.22
N PHE A 31 -8.99 -10.87 7.21
CA PHE A 31 -8.30 -11.29 5.99
C PHE A 31 -8.59 -12.75 5.61
N HIS A 32 -9.46 -13.44 6.37
CA HIS A 32 -9.80 -14.85 6.17
C HIS A 32 -11.21 -15.01 5.59
N MET A 33 -11.39 -16.05 4.78
CA MET A 33 -12.69 -16.46 4.27
C MET A 33 -13.56 -17.02 5.39
N ASP A 34 -14.69 -16.35 5.66
CA ASP A 34 -15.75 -16.89 6.52
C ASP A 34 -16.81 -17.61 5.67
N CYS A 35 -16.71 -18.94 5.60
CA CYS A 35 -17.66 -19.77 4.88
C CYS A 35 -19.10 -19.76 5.43
N HIS A 36 -19.32 -19.27 6.65
CA HIS A 36 -20.67 -19.04 7.16
C HIS A 36 -21.30 -17.77 6.59
N GLN A 37 -20.49 -16.86 6.06
CA GLN A 37 -20.91 -15.58 5.49
C GLN A 37 -20.85 -15.55 3.96
N ALA A 38 -20.34 -16.59 3.30
CA ALA A 38 -20.28 -16.71 1.84
C ALA A 38 -21.62 -16.41 1.16
N ARG A 39 -21.61 -15.49 0.19
CA ARG A 39 -22.77 -14.98 -0.56
C ARG A 39 -22.58 -15.03 -2.06
N SER A 40 -21.34 -14.96 -2.55
CA SER A 40 -21.05 -15.00 -3.98
C SER A 40 -20.86 -16.43 -4.48
N ASN A 41 -20.99 -16.62 -5.81
CA ASN A 41 -20.64 -17.89 -6.46
C ASN A 41 -19.17 -18.24 -6.20
N ASN A 42 -18.31 -17.22 -6.19
CA ASN A 42 -16.88 -17.35 -5.91
C ASN A 42 -16.63 -17.85 -4.48
N GLU A 43 -17.19 -17.17 -3.48
CA GLU A 43 -17.05 -17.54 -2.07
C GLU A 43 -17.61 -18.94 -1.80
N THR A 44 -18.78 -19.26 -2.36
CA THR A 44 -19.38 -20.61 -2.22
C THR A 44 -18.49 -21.68 -2.84
N PHE A 45 -17.89 -21.39 -4.00
CA PHE A 45 -16.99 -22.30 -4.69
C PHE A 45 -15.69 -22.51 -3.91
N ILE A 46 -15.06 -21.44 -3.43
CA ILE A 46 -13.88 -21.49 -2.57
C ILE A 46 -14.17 -22.33 -1.33
N CYS A 47 -15.30 -22.08 -0.65
CA CYS A 47 -15.69 -22.81 0.56
C CYS A 47 -15.98 -24.30 0.36
N ALA A 48 -16.17 -24.74 -0.88
CA ALA A 48 -16.36 -26.15 -1.21
C ALA A 48 -15.04 -26.86 -1.62
N ASP A 49 -13.94 -26.12 -1.76
CA ASP A 49 -12.65 -26.63 -2.22
C ASP A 49 -11.56 -26.48 -1.14
N ASP A 50 -11.06 -27.62 -0.65
CA ASP A 50 -10.06 -27.65 0.43
C ASP A 50 -8.71 -27.02 0.04
N ASP A 51 -8.33 -27.00 -1.24
CA ASP A 51 -7.07 -26.36 -1.67
C ASP A 51 -7.20 -24.84 -1.68
N LEU A 52 -8.31 -24.32 -2.22
CA LEU A 52 -8.59 -22.89 -2.21
C LEU A 52 -8.75 -22.35 -0.79
N LEU A 53 -9.41 -23.09 0.13
CA LEU A 53 -9.49 -22.71 1.53
C LEU A 53 -8.14 -22.70 2.26
N ARG A 54 -7.25 -23.67 1.97
CA ARG A 54 -5.89 -23.64 2.54
C ARG A 54 -5.11 -22.43 2.07
N ARG A 55 -5.28 -22.03 0.81
CA ARG A 55 -4.60 -20.86 0.23
C ARG A 55 -5.14 -19.56 0.82
N ASP A 56 -6.46 -19.47 0.97
CA ASP A 56 -7.09 -18.35 1.67
C ASP A 56 -6.56 -18.22 3.10
N ALA A 57 -6.58 -19.30 3.89
CA ALA A 57 -6.05 -19.29 5.24
C ALA A 57 -4.57 -18.87 5.29
N ARG A 58 -3.75 -19.35 4.34
CA ARG A 58 -2.33 -18.94 4.24
C ARG A 58 -2.19 -17.44 3.95
N MET A 59 -2.97 -16.91 3.01
CA MET A 59 -2.98 -15.48 2.70
C MET A 59 -3.43 -14.64 3.90
N GLY A 60 -4.47 -15.09 4.62
CA GLY A 60 -4.96 -14.45 5.85
C GLY A 60 -3.88 -14.41 6.94
N GLU A 61 -3.20 -15.53 7.20
CA GLU A 61 -2.10 -15.59 8.16
C GLU A 61 -0.94 -14.63 7.84
N LEU A 62 -0.57 -14.50 6.56
CA LEU A 62 0.49 -13.57 6.13
C LEU A 62 0.02 -12.11 6.25
N SER A 63 -1.23 -11.84 5.88
CA SER A 63 -1.83 -10.52 6.00
C SER A 63 -1.90 -10.07 7.46
N ASP A 64 -2.30 -10.95 8.38
CA ASP A 64 -2.34 -10.67 9.82
C ASP A 64 -0.95 -10.30 10.37
N LYS A 65 0.09 -11.05 9.96
CA LYS A 65 1.48 -10.75 10.34
C LYS A 65 1.91 -9.39 9.85
N LEU A 66 1.70 -9.11 8.56
CA LEU A 66 2.09 -7.84 7.94
C LEU A 66 1.37 -6.68 8.62
N TYR A 67 0.05 -6.77 8.74
CA TYR A 67 -0.80 -5.76 9.34
C TYR A 67 -0.40 -5.41 10.79
N ALA A 68 0.11 -6.39 11.55
CA ALA A 68 0.61 -6.17 12.90
C ALA A 68 1.83 -5.22 12.96
N PHE A 69 2.69 -5.21 11.93
CA PHE A 69 3.86 -4.33 11.83
C PHE A 69 3.52 -2.91 11.34
N LEU A 70 2.42 -2.77 10.59
CA LEU A 70 2.05 -1.52 9.95
C LEU A 70 1.54 -0.45 10.93
N ASP A 71 1.80 0.81 10.59
CA ASP A 71 1.18 1.97 11.24
C ASP A 71 -0.24 2.23 10.71
N ARG A 72 -0.96 3.20 11.29
CA ARG A 72 -2.37 3.42 10.93
C ARG A 72 -2.58 3.80 9.45
N PRO A 73 -1.84 4.76 8.87
CA PRO A 73 -1.95 5.05 7.43
C PRO A 73 -1.70 3.83 6.55
N ALA A 74 -0.64 3.06 6.80
CA ALA A 74 -0.33 1.88 6.00
C ALA A 74 -1.39 0.77 6.16
N ARG A 75 -1.95 0.61 7.36
CA ARG A 75 -3.10 -0.29 7.59
C ARG A 75 -4.30 0.08 6.75
N SER A 76 -4.71 1.36 6.77
CA SER A 76 -5.86 1.82 5.98
C SER A 76 -5.66 1.63 4.47
N GLU A 77 -4.42 1.75 3.99
CA GLU A 77 -4.11 1.46 2.59
C GLU A 77 -4.21 -0.04 2.29
N MET A 78 -3.61 -0.89 3.13
CA MET A 78 -3.69 -2.34 2.99
C MET A 78 -5.13 -2.86 3.03
N GLU A 79 -6.00 -2.28 3.87
CA GLU A 79 -7.43 -2.62 3.94
C GLU A 79 -8.15 -2.30 2.62
N ARG A 80 -7.84 -1.15 2.01
CA ARG A 80 -8.41 -0.74 0.72
C ARG A 80 -7.96 -1.67 -0.40
N GLU A 81 -6.67 -1.96 -0.47
CA GLU A 81 -6.12 -2.90 -1.45
C GLU A 81 -6.72 -4.30 -1.28
N PHE A 82 -6.94 -4.74 -0.05
CA PHE A 82 -7.55 -6.05 0.22
C PHE A 82 -9.00 -6.10 -0.25
N ALA A 83 -9.79 -5.04 0.00
CA ALA A 83 -11.16 -4.95 -0.52
C ALA A 83 -11.20 -4.95 -2.07
N GLU A 84 -10.25 -4.27 -2.72
CA GLU A 84 -10.10 -4.27 -4.18
C GLU A 84 -9.69 -5.65 -4.72
N TRP A 85 -8.78 -6.34 -4.03
CA TRP A 85 -8.36 -7.69 -4.38
C TRP A 85 -9.52 -8.69 -4.24
N LEU A 86 -10.33 -8.61 -3.18
CA LEU A 86 -11.52 -9.45 -3.00
C LEU A 86 -12.52 -9.26 -4.14
N ALA A 87 -12.79 -8.01 -4.53
CA ALA A 87 -13.68 -7.72 -5.65
C ALA A 87 -13.14 -8.31 -6.97
N THR A 88 -11.82 -8.25 -7.19
CA THR A 88 -11.18 -8.81 -8.38
C THR A 88 -11.20 -10.34 -8.39
N ARG A 89 -11.01 -10.98 -7.22
CA ARG A 89 -11.10 -12.44 -7.10
C ARG A 89 -12.54 -12.91 -7.36
N ASP A 90 -13.53 -12.15 -6.91
CA ASP A 90 -14.94 -12.49 -7.13
C ASP A 90 -15.31 -12.62 -8.62
N ASP A 91 -14.63 -11.87 -9.51
CA ASP A 91 -14.78 -11.97 -10.97
C ASP A 91 -14.33 -13.34 -11.53
N CYS A 92 -13.55 -14.12 -10.78
CA CYS A 92 -13.20 -15.49 -11.16
C CYS A 92 -14.39 -16.45 -11.09
N GLU A 93 -15.49 -16.09 -10.41
CA GLU A 93 -16.64 -16.97 -10.16
C GLU A 93 -16.17 -18.37 -9.67
N ASP A 94 -16.64 -19.45 -10.30
CA ASP A 94 -16.34 -20.85 -9.96
C ASP A 94 -15.15 -21.45 -10.74
N HIS A 95 -14.26 -20.61 -11.27
CA HIS A 95 -13.09 -21.07 -12.02
C HIS A 95 -11.91 -21.36 -11.07
N TYR A 96 -11.64 -22.64 -10.82
CA TYR A 96 -10.55 -23.09 -9.94
C TYR A 96 -9.20 -22.44 -10.26
N HIS A 97 -8.75 -22.50 -11.52
CA HIS A 97 -7.42 -21.99 -11.88
C HIS A 97 -7.28 -20.48 -11.73
N CYS A 98 -8.36 -19.72 -11.96
CA CYS A 98 -8.39 -18.27 -11.75
C CYS A 98 -8.28 -17.95 -10.25
N ASN A 99 -9.08 -18.62 -9.42
CA ASN A 99 -9.00 -18.46 -7.97
C ASN A 99 -7.64 -18.85 -7.40
N ALA A 100 -7.10 -19.98 -7.84
CA ALA A 100 -5.79 -20.46 -7.41
C ALA A 100 -4.69 -19.45 -7.75
N SER A 101 -4.67 -18.89 -8.96
CA SER A 101 -3.67 -17.88 -9.35
C SER A 101 -3.80 -16.59 -8.54
N MET A 102 -5.04 -16.13 -8.26
CA MET A 102 -5.27 -14.94 -7.43
C MET A 102 -4.66 -15.11 -6.02
N TYR A 103 -4.81 -16.28 -5.40
CA TYR A 103 -4.19 -16.57 -4.12
C TYR A 103 -2.67 -16.70 -4.23
N GLU A 104 -2.16 -17.42 -5.23
CA GLU A 104 -0.72 -17.63 -5.40
C GLU A 104 0.05 -16.31 -5.54
N GLU A 105 -0.46 -15.41 -6.37
CA GLU A 105 0.14 -14.09 -6.59
C GLU A 105 0.12 -13.24 -5.31
N ARG A 106 -1.01 -13.20 -4.59
CA ARG A 106 -1.12 -12.42 -3.35
C ARG A 106 -0.28 -13.00 -2.22
N ILE A 107 -0.22 -14.33 -2.09
CA ILE A 107 0.63 -15.01 -1.10
C ILE A 107 2.11 -14.69 -1.38
N ALA A 108 2.55 -14.82 -2.63
CA ALA A 108 3.95 -14.52 -3.00
C ALA A 108 4.32 -13.07 -2.67
N PHE A 109 3.44 -12.11 -3.00
CA PHE A 109 3.63 -10.70 -2.63
C PHE A 109 3.74 -10.49 -1.12
N LEU A 110 2.86 -11.10 -0.32
CA LEU A 110 2.88 -10.95 1.14
C LEU A 110 4.09 -11.63 1.80
N GLU A 111 4.54 -12.77 1.27
CA GLU A 111 5.75 -13.45 1.72
C GLU A 111 6.97 -12.57 1.45
N GLU A 112 7.06 -11.97 0.26
CA GLU A 112 8.12 -11.03 -0.07
C GLU A 112 8.09 -9.79 0.82
N GLU A 113 6.93 -9.16 1.04
CA GLU A 113 6.81 -7.98 1.89
C GLU A 113 7.21 -8.28 3.34
N LEU A 114 6.82 -9.44 3.88
CA LEU A 114 7.25 -9.88 5.21
C LEU A 114 8.75 -10.15 5.28
N ASP A 115 9.36 -10.76 4.26
CA ASP A 115 10.81 -10.98 4.21
C ASP A 115 11.57 -9.63 4.21
N HIS A 116 11.03 -8.59 3.56
CA HIS A 116 11.59 -7.24 3.60
C HIS A 116 11.46 -6.60 5.00
N MET A 117 10.39 -6.89 5.75
CA MET A 117 10.21 -6.40 7.12
C MET A 117 11.01 -7.17 8.17
N ASP A 118 11.21 -8.48 7.97
CA ASP A 118 12.01 -9.35 8.84
C ASP A 118 13.52 -9.22 8.58
N ALA A 119 13.91 -8.57 7.47
CA ALA A 119 15.29 -8.15 7.27
C ALA A 119 15.74 -7.31 8.48
N PRO A 120 16.86 -7.67 9.14
CA PRO A 120 17.27 -6.99 10.37
C PRO A 120 17.37 -5.50 10.10
N ALA A 121 16.60 -4.72 10.87
CA ALA A 121 16.62 -3.28 10.85
C ALA A 121 18.03 -2.77 11.16
N ALA A 122 18.87 -2.69 10.13
CA ALA A 122 20.10 -1.94 10.14
C ALA A 122 19.71 -0.46 10.15
N SER A 123 19.50 0.03 11.37
CA SER A 123 19.59 1.43 11.81
C SER A 123 19.06 2.49 10.84
N SER A 124 17.90 3.02 11.24
CA SER A 124 17.45 4.39 11.06
C SER A 124 18.52 5.43 10.64
N TRP A 125 18.19 6.14 9.55
CA TRP A 125 18.72 7.41 9.05
C TRP A 125 20.08 7.41 8.32
N ALA A 126 19.96 7.80 7.04
CA ALA A 126 20.99 8.07 6.03
C ALA A 126 21.39 6.86 5.18
N GLY A 127 20.61 6.63 4.12
CA GLY A 127 21.08 5.94 2.92
C GLY A 127 21.56 4.50 3.12
N GLY A 128 20.72 3.67 3.73
CA GLY A 128 20.94 2.23 3.76
C GLY A 128 20.77 1.65 2.37
N VAL A 129 21.78 0.92 1.91
CA VAL A 129 21.76 0.16 0.67
C VAL A 129 21.21 -1.22 1.02
N ASP A 130 20.12 -1.64 0.39
CA ASP A 130 19.54 -2.97 0.47
C ASP A 130 20.54 -4.03 -0.02
N GLY A 131 20.23 -5.32 0.23
CA GLY A 131 21.08 -6.44 -0.19
C GLY A 131 21.33 -6.54 -1.70
N ASP A 132 20.59 -5.79 -2.52
CA ASP A 132 20.71 -5.72 -3.98
C ASP A 132 21.61 -4.56 -4.47
N GLY A 133 22.16 -3.75 -3.56
CA GLY A 133 22.99 -2.60 -3.91
C GLY A 133 22.23 -1.30 -4.17
N PHE A 134 20.90 -1.26 -3.99
CA PHE A 134 20.11 -0.04 -4.08
C PHE A 134 19.83 0.55 -2.70
N GLY A 135 19.97 1.86 -2.55
CA GLY A 135 19.31 2.59 -1.46
C GLY A 135 18.13 3.40 -2.00
N MET A 136 17.23 3.81 -1.12
CA MET A 136 16.00 4.51 -1.49
C MET A 136 15.79 5.79 -0.66
N VAL A 137 15.27 6.82 -1.33
CA VAL A 137 14.77 8.06 -0.72
C VAL A 137 13.30 8.23 -1.11
N ALA A 138 12.43 8.17 -0.11
CA ALA A 138 11.00 8.18 -0.34
C ALA A 138 10.51 9.57 -0.79
N ASN A 139 9.45 9.59 -1.59
CA ASN A 139 8.76 10.82 -2.02
C ASN A 139 9.69 11.80 -2.74
N ALA A 140 10.66 11.27 -3.48
CA ALA A 140 11.74 12.02 -4.09
C ALA A 140 11.98 11.60 -5.55
N GLY A 141 12.63 12.48 -6.31
CA GLY A 141 13.15 12.14 -7.63
C GLY A 141 14.00 13.23 -8.26
N ILE A 142 14.56 12.95 -9.44
CA ILE A 142 15.44 13.84 -10.20
C ILE A 142 14.75 14.24 -11.52
N PRO A 143 14.14 15.44 -11.60
CA PRO A 143 13.41 15.85 -12.80
C PRO A 143 14.36 16.14 -13.97
N GLY A 144 14.06 15.59 -15.15
CA GLY A 144 14.72 15.95 -16.41
C GLY A 144 16.00 15.17 -16.74
N HIS A 145 16.33 14.14 -15.97
CA HIS A 145 17.54 13.34 -16.15
C HIS A 145 17.28 11.89 -16.62
N ASN A 146 16.04 11.58 -17.01
CA ASN A 146 15.65 10.26 -17.50
C ASN A 146 16.36 9.98 -18.83
N GLN A 147 17.25 8.99 -18.84
CA GLN A 147 17.85 8.51 -20.09
C GLN A 147 16.97 7.45 -20.73
N GLU A 148 16.30 6.63 -19.90
CA GLU A 148 15.27 5.70 -20.35
C GLU A 148 14.04 5.77 -19.47
N SER A 149 12.90 5.40 -20.04
CA SER A 149 11.61 5.44 -19.34
C SER A 149 10.77 4.27 -19.80
N TYR A 150 10.25 3.52 -18.83
CA TYR A 150 9.45 2.33 -19.04
C TYR A 150 8.12 2.47 -18.29
N PRO A 151 6.96 2.32 -18.96
CA PRO A 151 5.67 2.35 -18.28
C PRO A 151 5.35 1.00 -17.63
N GLY A 152 4.71 1.02 -16.45
CA GLY A 152 4.03 -0.16 -15.88
C GLY A 152 4.95 -1.33 -15.50
N LEU A 153 6.10 -1.06 -14.89
CA LEU A 153 6.99 -2.07 -14.34
C LEU A 153 6.86 -2.17 -12.81
N THR A 154 7.30 -3.29 -12.24
CA THR A 154 7.61 -3.37 -10.81
C THR A 154 8.96 -2.74 -10.52
N ILE A 155 9.20 -2.38 -9.27
CA ILE A 155 10.49 -1.81 -8.85
C ILE A 155 11.64 -2.79 -9.08
N ASP A 156 11.47 -4.10 -8.87
CA ASP A 156 12.55 -5.08 -9.06
C ASP A 156 12.97 -5.23 -10.52
N ILE A 157 12.01 -5.15 -11.45
CA ILE A 157 12.32 -5.11 -12.88
C ILE A 157 13.08 -3.81 -13.19
N CYS A 158 12.67 -2.69 -12.61
CA CYS A 158 13.36 -1.41 -12.81
C CYS A 158 14.80 -1.44 -12.28
N LYS A 159 15.02 -1.98 -11.07
CA LYS A 159 16.33 -2.24 -10.47
C LYS A 159 17.19 -3.14 -11.37
N SER A 160 16.63 -4.24 -11.87
CA SER A 160 17.30 -5.15 -12.78
C SER A 160 17.74 -4.47 -14.10
N ILE A 161 16.90 -3.60 -14.65
CA ILE A 161 17.26 -2.80 -15.83
C ILE A 161 18.44 -1.89 -15.49
N CYS A 162 18.38 -1.17 -14.37
CA CYS A 162 19.47 -0.29 -13.96
C CYS A 162 20.79 -1.05 -13.74
N VAL A 163 20.77 -2.22 -13.11
CA VAL A 163 21.99 -3.04 -12.93
C VAL A 163 22.60 -3.45 -14.27
N GLN A 164 21.77 -3.77 -15.27
CA GLN A 164 22.23 -4.13 -16.61
C GLN A 164 22.77 -2.94 -17.43
N ARG A 165 22.45 -1.70 -17.04
CA ARG A 165 22.98 -0.49 -17.67
C ARG A 165 24.19 -0.01 -16.90
N ASP A 166 25.37 -0.15 -17.49
CA ASP A 166 26.64 0.32 -16.92
C ASP A 166 26.64 1.81 -16.53
N TRP A 167 25.87 2.63 -17.25
CA TRP A 167 25.69 4.05 -16.97
C TRP A 167 24.65 4.38 -15.89
N CYS A 168 23.75 3.46 -15.53
CA CYS A 168 22.65 3.79 -14.63
C CYS A 168 23.14 3.98 -13.21
N LYS A 169 22.91 5.16 -12.64
CA LYS A 169 23.19 5.45 -11.23
C LYS A 169 21.95 5.46 -10.36
N SER A 170 20.78 5.75 -10.92
CA SER A 170 19.54 5.81 -10.15
C SER A 170 18.29 5.58 -10.99
N ILE A 171 17.17 5.46 -10.29
CA ILE A 171 15.82 5.26 -10.78
C ILE A 171 14.91 6.24 -10.03
N ASP A 172 14.03 6.93 -10.75
CA ASP A 172 12.79 7.44 -10.14
C ASP A 172 11.65 6.47 -10.48
N PHE A 173 10.92 6.01 -9.49
CA PHE A 173 9.84 5.04 -9.66
C PHE A 173 8.50 5.64 -9.25
N ASP A 174 7.54 5.67 -10.16
CA ASP A 174 6.16 6.08 -9.90
C ASP A 174 5.38 4.92 -9.27
N ARG A 175 5.05 5.04 -7.98
CA ARG A 175 4.32 4.00 -7.26
C ARG A 175 2.90 3.78 -7.79
N GLY A 176 2.28 4.81 -8.35
CA GLY A 176 0.87 4.75 -8.75
C GLY A 176 0.64 4.03 -10.07
N ASN A 177 1.60 4.07 -10.99
CA ASN A 177 1.45 3.48 -12.32
C ASN A 177 2.64 2.60 -12.75
N GLY A 178 3.63 2.40 -11.89
CA GLY A 178 4.82 1.60 -12.17
C GLY A 178 5.77 2.21 -13.19
N ALA A 179 5.67 3.50 -13.51
CA ALA A 179 6.61 4.14 -14.42
C ALA A 179 8.03 4.16 -13.82
N CYS A 180 8.96 3.59 -14.56
CA CYS A 180 10.36 3.42 -14.21
C CYS A 180 11.20 4.40 -15.03
N TYR A 181 11.87 5.33 -14.37
CA TYR A 181 12.70 6.34 -14.99
C TYR A 181 14.17 6.10 -14.66
N VAL A 182 14.94 5.58 -15.63
CA VAL A 182 16.33 5.15 -15.41
C VAL A 182 17.28 6.28 -15.76
N GLN A 183 18.22 6.60 -14.87
CA GLN A 183 18.99 7.84 -14.91
C GLN A 183 20.51 7.61 -14.79
N PRO A 184 21.34 8.36 -15.54
CA PRO A 184 22.80 8.28 -15.47
C PRO A 184 23.40 9.13 -14.33
N VAL A 185 22.54 9.72 -13.50
CA VAL A 185 22.88 10.61 -12.39
C VAL A 185 22.27 10.08 -11.11
N ALA A 186 22.78 10.52 -9.96
CA ALA A 186 22.14 10.36 -8.64
C ALA A 186 22.19 11.70 -7.87
N GLU A 187 21.72 11.70 -6.61
CA GLU A 187 21.72 12.90 -5.76
C GLU A 187 23.08 13.62 -5.73
N GLU A 188 24.19 12.89 -5.65
CA GLU A 188 25.56 13.43 -5.66
C GLU A 188 25.89 14.27 -6.92
N ASP A 189 25.26 13.97 -8.06
CA ASP A 189 25.53 14.62 -9.34
C ASP A 189 24.65 15.88 -9.54
N VAL A 190 23.49 15.92 -8.89
CA VAL A 190 22.50 17.01 -9.04
C VAL A 190 22.41 17.93 -7.81
N GLY A 191 23.05 17.54 -6.70
CA GLY A 191 23.19 18.31 -5.48
C GLY A 191 22.03 18.18 -4.49
N ALA A 192 20.80 17.96 -4.97
CA ALA A 192 19.64 17.65 -4.13
C ALA A 192 18.53 16.96 -4.94
N LEU A 193 17.82 16.05 -4.28
CA LEU A 193 16.58 15.47 -4.81
C LEU A 193 15.42 16.46 -4.72
N ARG A 194 14.49 16.36 -5.68
CA ARG A 194 13.22 17.07 -5.58
C ARG A 194 12.24 16.25 -4.75
N THR A 195 11.66 16.84 -3.71
CA THR A 195 10.74 16.17 -2.77
C THR A 195 9.37 16.83 -2.67
N ASP A 196 9.14 17.91 -3.42
CA ASP A 196 7.93 18.75 -3.38
C ASP A 196 6.91 18.41 -4.49
N TYR A 197 6.92 17.18 -4.99
CA TYR A 197 5.96 16.74 -6.00
C TYR A 197 4.53 16.67 -5.41
N PRO A 198 3.51 17.23 -6.09
CA PRO A 198 2.11 17.08 -5.66
C PRO A 198 1.71 15.61 -5.57
N GLY A 199 1.20 15.17 -4.41
CA GLY A 199 0.81 13.78 -4.17
C GLY A 199 1.99 12.83 -3.97
N HIS A 200 3.22 13.34 -3.96
CA HIS A 200 4.46 12.60 -3.75
C HIS A 200 4.57 11.27 -4.51
N PRO A 201 4.33 11.22 -5.83
CA PRO A 201 4.12 9.96 -6.56
C PRO A 201 5.39 9.10 -6.73
N TYR A 202 6.58 9.66 -6.50
CA TYR A 202 7.85 9.03 -6.86
C TYR A 202 8.66 8.61 -5.63
N ASP A 203 9.40 7.51 -5.74
CA ASP A 203 10.56 7.22 -4.89
C ASP A 203 11.83 7.21 -5.73
N HIS A 204 12.90 7.71 -5.13
CA HIS A 204 14.21 7.73 -5.75
C HIS A 204 15.05 6.55 -5.25
N TYR A 205 15.49 5.67 -6.14
CA TYR A 205 16.39 4.57 -5.83
C TYR A 205 17.76 4.85 -6.45
N TYR A 206 18.82 4.84 -5.64
CA TYR A 206 20.20 5.00 -6.13
C TYR A 206 20.96 3.68 -6.04
N TYR A 207 21.77 3.37 -7.05
CA TYR A 207 22.60 2.17 -7.07
C TYR A 207 23.99 2.47 -6.50
N ALA A 208 24.16 2.14 -5.21
CA ALA A 208 25.35 2.49 -4.44
C ALA A 208 26.69 2.05 -5.08
N PRO A 209 26.80 0.88 -5.74
CA PRO A 209 28.04 0.48 -6.39
C PRO A 209 28.55 1.41 -7.50
N ARG A 210 27.73 2.36 -7.97
CA ARG A 210 28.10 3.35 -9.00
C ARG A 210 28.16 4.78 -8.48
N LEU A 211 27.91 4.99 -7.19
CA LEU A 211 28.12 6.29 -6.55
C LEU A 211 29.60 6.49 -6.22
N ARG A 212 30.04 7.75 -6.21
CA ARG A 212 31.42 8.07 -5.90
C ARG A 212 31.56 8.20 -4.39
N ASN A 213 32.32 7.28 -3.79
CA ASN A 213 32.82 7.47 -2.42
C ASN A 213 33.68 8.74 -2.31
#